data_AF-A0A1G2BNU2-F1
#
_entry.id   AF-A0A1G2BNU2-F1
#
_cell.length_a   1.000
_cell.length_b   1.000
_cell.length_c   1.000
_cell.angle_alpha   90.00
_cell.angle_beta   90.00
_cell.angle_gamma   90.00
#
_symmetry.space_group_name_H-M   'P 1'
#
loop_
_entity.id
_entity.type
_entity.pdbx_description
1 polymer ?
#
loop_
_entity_poly.entity_id
_entity_poly.type
_entity_poly.pdbx_seq_one_letter_code
_entity_poly.pdbx_strand_id
1 'polypeptide(L)' 'MDDHLQKCHNVTDEVLKSEADARKEHDRGYDDGKEGRPCQATSLKYLQGYRRGKKARELEAVARSLNPHK' A
#
# COMPACT_ATOMS: atom_id res chain seq x y z
N MET A 1 7.41 21.92 31.46
CA MET A 1 6.55 21.00 30.70
C MET A 1 6.65 19.65 31.40
N ASP A 2 5.54 18.95 31.60
CA ASP A 2 5.51 17.70 32.37
C ASP A 2 6.20 16.58 31.56
N ASP A 3 7.22 15.94 32.15
CA ASP A 3 8.06 14.91 31.51
C ASP A 3 7.24 13.70 31.03
N HIS A 4 6.07 13.48 31.64
CA HIS A 4 5.11 12.47 31.20
C HIS A 4 4.41 12.85 29.89
N LEU A 5 4.03 14.12 29.73
CA LEU A 5 3.34 14.62 28.53
C LEU A 5 4.25 14.51 27.29
N GLN A 6 5.53 14.84 27.44
CA GLN A 6 6.54 14.73 26.39
C GLN A 6 6.69 13.27 25.89
N LYS A 7 6.69 12.28 26.80
CA LYS A 7 6.79 10.86 26.45
C LYS A 7 5.56 10.37 25.68
N CYS A 8 4.35 10.77 26.10
CA CYS A 8 3.12 10.42 25.39
C CYS A 8 3.08 10.97 23.96
N HIS A 9 3.55 12.21 23.75
CA HIS A 9 3.67 12.78 22.41
C HIS A 9 4.64 12.00 21.52
N ASN A 10 5.83 11.67 22.03
CA ASN A 10 6.82 10.90 21.27
C ASN A 10 6.29 9.53 20.83
N VAL A 11 5.60 8.80 21.73
CA VAL A 11 4.99 7.50 21.40
C VAL A 11 3.91 7.66 20.32
N THR A 12 3.11 8.72 20.40
CA THR A 12 2.06 9.01 19.41
C THR A 12 2.66 9.30 18.04
N ASP A 13 3.71 10.10 17.98
CA ASP A 13 4.41 10.44 16.74
C ASP A 13 5.07 9.22 16.08
N GLU A 14 5.67 8.33 16.88
CA GLU A 14 6.25 7.07 16.38
C GLU A 14 5.19 6.14 15.78
N VAL A 15 4.04 5.99 16.44
CA VAL A 15 2.92 5.18 15.92
C VAL A 15 2.38 5.78 14.62
N LEU A 16 2.15 7.09 14.58
CA LEU A 16 1.65 7.77 13.38
C LEU A 16 2.62 7.64 12.20
N LYS A 17 3.93 7.73 12.46
CA LYS A 17 4.97 7.53 11.44
C LYS A 17 4.99 6.09 10.94
N SER A 18 4.93 5.11 11.85
CA SER A 18 4.89 3.68 11.50
C SER A 18 3.68 3.35 10.61
N GLU A 19 2.51 3.90 10.93
CA GLU A 19 1.34 3.74 10.08
C GLU A 19 1.48 4.42 8.71
N ALA A 20 2.07 5.62 8.67
CA ALA A 20 2.31 6.33 7.42
C ALA A 20 3.26 5.54 6.51
N ASP A 21 4.31 4.94 7.07
CA ASP A 21 5.25 4.10 6.33
C ASP A 21 4.57 2.80 5.87
N ALA A 22 3.73 2.19 6.70
CA ALA A 22 2.92 1.03 6.31
C ALA A 22 1.94 1.33 5.15
N ARG A 23 1.33 2.53 5.14
CA ARG A 23 0.46 3.00 4.05
C ARG A 23 1.26 3.21 2.76
N LYS A 24 2.38 3.91 2.82
CA LYS A 24 3.28 4.11 1.65
C LYS A 24 3.73 2.79 1.05
N GLU A 25 4.10 1.82 1.88
CA GLU A 25 4.51 0.49 1.42
C GLU A 25 3.37 -0.24 0.72
N HIS A 26 2.15 -0.18 1.28
CA HIS A 26 0.97 -0.74 0.65
C HIS A 26 0.68 -0.09 -0.71
N ASP A 27 0.70 1.23 -0.79
CA ASP A 27 0.37 1.98 -2.00
C ASP A 27 1.40 1.72 -3.10
N ARG A 28 2.69 1.73 -2.75
CA ARG A 28 3.77 1.31 -3.66
C ARG A 28 3.54 -0.11 -4.20
N GLY A 29 3.19 -1.05 -3.33
CA GLY A 29 2.86 -2.42 -3.74
C GLY A 29 1.69 -2.45 -4.72
N TYR A 30 0.62 -1.72 -4.41
CA TYR A 30 -0.57 -1.63 -5.26
C TYR A 30 -0.24 -1.13 -6.66
N ASP A 31 0.54 -0.06 -6.77
CA ASP A 31 0.94 0.51 -8.07
C ASP A 31 1.79 -0.48 -8.88
N ASP A 32 2.80 -1.09 -8.26
CA ASP A 32 3.64 -2.11 -8.92
C ASP A 32 2.79 -3.29 -9.43
N GLY A 33 1.86 -3.77 -8.61
CA GLY A 33 0.96 -4.87 -8.96
C GLY A 33 -0.01 -4.49 -10.10
N LYS A 34 -0.51 -3.26 -10.09
CA LYS A 34 -1.41 -2.72 -11.13
C LYS A 34 -0.69 -2.53 -12.46
N GLU A 35 0.57 -2.11 -12.44
CA GLU A 35 1.39 -1.96 -13.65
C GLU A 35 1.96 -3.29 -14.14
N GLY A 36 2.05 -4.31 -13.28
CA GLY A 36 2.62 -5.61 -13.65
C GLY A 36 4.13 -5.71 -13.49
N ARG A 37 4.72 -4.83 -12.69
CA ARG A 37 6.15 -4.88 -12.38
C ARG A 37 6.47 -6.13 -11.56
N PRO A 38 7.71 -6.66 -11.63
CA PRO A 38 8.12 -7.75 -10.76
C PRO A 38 7.92 -7.42 -9.28
N CYS A 39 7.49 -8.39 -8.47
CA CYS A 39 7.35 -8.21 -7.03
C CYS A 39 8.74 -8.10 -6.38
N GLN A 40 9.15 -6.89 -5.97
CA GLN A 40 10.51 -6.64 -5.48
C GLN A 40 10.66 -6.64 -3.96
N ALA A 41 9.58 -6.51 -3.18
CA ALA A 41 9.66 -6.37 -1.72
C ALA A 41 8.91 -7.47 -0.95
N THR A 42 9.38 -7.76 0.27
CA THR A 42 8.86 -8.80 1.17
C THR A 42 7.98 -8.27 2.31
N SER A 43 7.86 -6.95 2.49
CA SER A 43 7.05 -6.38 3.58
C SER A 43 5.59 -6.80 3.44
N LEU A 44 4.95 -7.17 4.54
CA LEU A 44 3.57 -7.67 4.52
C LEU A 44 2.61 -6.66 3.87
N LYS A 45 2.81 -5.36 4.16
CA LYS A 45 1.99 -4.27 3.62
C LYS A 45 2.17 -4.09 2.12
N TYR A 46 3.41 -4.12 1.63
CA TYR A 46 3.68 -4.12 0.19
C TYR A 46 3.04 -5.31 -0.51
N LEU A 47 3.21 -6.53 0.02
CA LEU A 47 2.62 -7.74 -0.57
C LEU A 47 1.09 -7.70 -0.60
N GLN A 48 0.46 -7.12 0.42
CA GLN A 48 -0.99 -6.88 0.45
C GLN A 48 -1.42 -5.92 -0.67
N GLY A 49 -0.73 -4.79 -0.81
CA GLY A 49 -0.96 -3.83 -1.89
C GLY A 49 -0.79 -4.45 -3.26
N TYR A 50 0.33 -5.14 -3.49
CA TYR A 50 0.68 -5.78 -4.75
C TYR A 50 -0.36 -6.79 -5.21
N ARG A 51 -0.87 -7.64 -4.31
CA ARG A 51 -1.97 -8.57 -4.64
C ARG A 51 -3.24 -7.84 -5.07
N ARG A 52 -3.58 -6.74 -4.40
CA ARG A 52 -4.74 -5.91 -4.76
C ARG A 52 -4.56 -5.22 -6.12
N GLY A 53 -3.39 -4.66 -6.38
CA GLY A 53 -3.04 -4.03 -7.66
C GLY A 53 -3.14 -5.02 -8.82
N LYS A 54 -2.55 -6.21 -8.64
CA LYS A 54 -2.61 -7.29 -9.63
C LYS A 54 -4.05 -7.68 -9.97
N LYS A 55 -4.90 -7.83 -8.95
CA LYS A 55 -6.33 -8.13 -9.14
C LYS A 55 -7.06 -7.00 -9.88
N ALA A 56 -6.75 -5.74 -9.59
CA ALA A 56 -7.34 -4.60 -10.29
C ALA A 56 -6.99 -4.63 -11.79
N ARG A 57 -5.72 -4.89 -12.13
CA ARG A 57 -5.28 -5.07 -13.53
C ARG A 57 -6.00 -6.22 -14.23
N GLU A 58 -6.14 -7.36 -13.56
CA GLU A 58 -6.87 -8.53 -14.12
C GLU A 58 -8.34 -8.19 -14.38
N LEU A 59 -9.00 -7.49 -13.47
CA LEU A 59 -10.39 -7.04 -13.65
C LEU A 59 -10.52 -6.04 -14.81
N GLU A 60 -9.57 -5.10 -14.96
CA GLU A 60 -9.56 -4.17 -16.10
C GLU A 60 -9.34 -4.90 -17.43
N ALA A 61 -8.51 -5.94 -17.46
CA ALA A 61 -8.30 -6.76 -18.65
C ALA A 61 -9.57 -7.55 -19.02
N VAL A 62 -10.24 -8.15 -18.02
CA VAL A 62 -11.54 -8.82 -18.21
C VAL A 62 -12.60 -7.84 -18.71
N ALA A 63 -12.69 -6.65 -18.12
CA ALA A 63 -13.65 -5.62 -18.53
C ALA A 63 -13.43 -5.17 -20.00
N ARG A 64 -12.17 -4.99 -20.42
CA ARG A 64 -11.82 -4.71 -21.82
C ARG A 64 -12.18 -5.85 -22.75
N SER A 65 -11.97 -7.10 -22.34
CA SER A 65 -12.37 -8.27 -23.14
C SER A 65 -13.89 -8.37 -23.30
N LEU A 66 -14.66 -7.97 -22.30
CA LEU A 66 -16.13 -7.98 -22.35
C LEU A 66 -16.70 -6.80 -23.13
N ASN A 67 -15.96 -5.69 -23.25
CA ASN A 67 -16.37 -4.50 -23.99
C ASN A 67 -15.19 -3.95 -24.83
N PRO A 68 -14.91 -4.55 -26.00
CA PRO A 68 -13.74 -4.20 -26.82
C PRO A 68 -13.85 -2.85 -27.54
N HIS A 69 -14.99 -2.17 -27.45
CA HIS A 69 -15.26 -0.88 -28.13
C HIS A 69 -15.12 0.35 -27.22
N LYS A 70 -14.60 0.18 -26.00
CA LYS A 70 -14.24 1.28 -25.08
C LYS A 70 -12.74 1.57 -25.11
#